data_AF-A0A3Q0FM00-F1
#
_entry.id   AF-A0A3Q0FM00-F1
#
_cell.length_a   1.000
_cell.length_b   1.000
_cell.length_c   1.000
_cell.angle_alpha   90.00
_cell.angle_beta   90.00
_cell.angle_gamma   90.00
#
_symmetry.space_group_name_H-M   'P 1'
#
loop_
_entity.id
_entity.type
_entity.pdbx_description
1 polymer ?
#
loop_
_entity_poly.entity_id
_entity_poly.type
_entity_poly.pdbx_seq_one_letter_code
_entity_poly.pdbx_strand_id
1 'polypeptide(L)'
;MAGFNVHSILVTGANRGIGFELVKQFLERSNPPEKIFATCRNPDGAQELKNLASRHPNLVIVQLEVTDPVSIKAAAARVEGLLKGSGLNLLINNAGIVKTTTLEAETPEYMSQVYATNTIGPLVISQAALNMLTKCQSLAYRELGILCIALHPGWLQTTMGNTSDYQAPMTVDEGVRGIMNTLAKLSEKETGAFINWEGNLLPW
;
A
#
# COMPACT_ATOMS: atom_id res chain seq x y z
N MET A 1 11.49 21.73 17.02
CA MET A 1 11.63 20.43 16.31
C MET A 1 10.36 20.21 15.53
N ALA A 2 10.44 19.98 14.21
CA ALA A 2 9.26 19.64 13.40
C ALA A 2 8.66 18.35 13.98
N GLY A 3 7.46 18.44 14.54
CA GLY A 3 6.80 17.29 15.16
C GLY A 3 6.50 16.22 14.11
N PHE A 4 6.45 14.96 14.54
CA PHE A 4 5.98 13.85 13.70
C PHE A 4 4.52 14.11 13.30
N ASN A 5 4.31 14.59 12.07
CA ASN A 5 3.02 15.01 11.53
C ASN A 5 2.63 14.08 10.38
N VAL A 6 1.67 13.19 10.63
CA VAL A 6 1.18 12.17 9.69
C VAL A 6 -0.33 12.32 9.63
N HIS A 7 -0.87 12.63 8.45
CA HIS A 7 -2.30 12.84 8.26
C HIS A 7 -3.06 11.54 8.03
N SER A 8 -2.44 10.56 7.36
CA SER A 8 -3.04 9.27 7.06
C SER A 8 -2.08 8.10 7.29
N ILE A 9 -2.59 7.03 7.90
CA ILE A 9 -1.80 5.84 8.27
C ILE A 9 -2.60 4.58 7.99
N LEU A 10 -1.92 3.53 7.52
CA LEU A 10 -2.45 2.18 7.42
C LEU A 10 -1.63 1.21 8.28
N VAL A 11 -2.28 0.44 9.14
CA VAL A 11 -1.66 -0.59 9.98
C VAL A 11 -2.21 -1.96 9.61
N THR A 12 -1.33 -2.89 9.24
CA THR A 12 -1.73 -4.27 8.97
C THR A 12 -1.88 -5.10 10.25
N GLY A 13 -2.93 -5.93 10.35
CA GLY A 13 -3.12 -6.82 11.51
C GLY A 13 -3.41 -6.07 12.82
N ALA A 14 -4.35 -5.13 12.79
CA ALA A 14 -4.60 -4.15 13.85
C ALA A 14 -5.78 -4.50 14.78
N ASN A 15 -6.32 -5.72 14.72
CA ASN A 15 -7.42 -6.12 15.59
C ASN A 15 -7.00 -6.62 16.98
N ARG A 16 -5.70 -6.83 17.22
CA ARG A 16 -5.13 -7.27 18.50
C ARG A 16 -3.63 -6.95 18.58
N GLY A 17 -3.04 -7.17 19.75
CA GLY A 17 -1.58 -7.12 19.95
C GLY A 17 -0.96 -5.77 19.57
N ILE A 18 0.23 -5.81 18.98
CA ILE A 18 1.02 -4.62 18.64
C ILE A 18 0.26 -3.69 17.69
N GLY A 19 -0.36 -4.24 16.63
CA GLY A 19 -1.11 -3.44 15.67
C GLY A 19 -2.27 -2.66 16.29
N PHE A 20 -3.01 -3.28 17.21
CA PHE A 20 -4.11 -2.62 17.92
C PHE A 20 -3.61 -1.52 18.86
N GLU A 21 -2.53 -1.78 19.59
CA GLU A 21 -1.94 -0.80 20.49
C GLU A 21 -1.33 0.39 19.74
N LEU A 22 -0.68 0.15 18.59
CA LEU A 22 -0.24 1.22 17.70
C LEU A 22 -1.41 2.14 17.31
N VAL A 23 -2.54 1.57 16.90
CA VAL A 23 -3.74 2.34 16.55
C VAL A 23 -4.23 3.17 17.73
N LYS A 24 -4.32 2.60 18.95
CA LYS A 24 -4.69 3.35 20.16
C LYS A 24 -3.75 4.51 20.43
N GLN A 25 -2.45 4.28 20.39
CA GLN A 25 -1.47 5.34 20.66
C GLN A 25 -1.49 6.44 19.61
N PHE A 26 -1.74 6.13 18.33
CA PHE A 26 -1.94 7.15 17.31
C PHE A 26 -3.19 8.00 17.55
N LEU A 27 -4.28 7.40 18.05
CA LEU A 27 -5.52 8.10 18.41
C LEU A 27 -5.37 9.01 19.64
N GLU A 28 -4.49 8.64 20.59
CA GLU A 28 -4.26 9.37 21.84
C GLU A 28 -3.26 10.53 21.72
N ARG A 29 -2.66 10.73 20.54
CA ARG A 29 -1.72 11.85 20.31
C ARG A 29 -2.43 13.19 20.44
N SER A 30 -1.67 14.22 20.82
CA SER A 30 -2.17 15.61 20.84
C SER A 30 -2.59 16.14 19.47
N ASN A 31 -1.97 15.64 18.40
CA ASN A 31 -2.39 15.83 17.01
C ASN A 31 -2.51 14.46 16.33
N PRO A 32 -3.66 13.77 16.44
CA PRO A 32 -3.85 12.45 15.88
C PRO A 32 -4.02 12.53 14.34
N PRO A 33 -3.67 11.47 13.59
CA PRO A 33 -3.93 11.41 12.16
C PRO A 33 -5.41 11.60 11.82
N GLU A 34 -5.69 12.29 10.72
CA GLU A 34 -7.04 12.49 10.19
C GLU A 34 -7.69 11.17 9.77
N LYS A 35 -6.89 10.23 9.27
CA LYS A 35 -7.33 8.88 8.90
C LYS A 35 -6.37 7.82 9.42
N ILE A 36 -6.90 6.87 10.17
CA ILE A 36 -6.20 5.66 10.58
C ILE A 36 -6.95 4.46 9.99
N PHE A 37 -6.32 3.77 9.05
CA PHE A 37 -6.83 2.54 8.46
C PHE A 37 -6.28 1.36 9.25
N ALA A 38 -7.12 0.76 10.09
CA ALA A 38 -6.78 -0.44 10.85
C ALA A 38 -7.31 -1.66 10.10
N THR A 39 -6.40 -2.51 9.62
CA THR A 39 -6.82 -3.68 8.84
C THR A 39 -6.93 -4.94 9.69
N CYS A 40 -7.85 -5.83 9.34
CA CYS A 40 -7.92 -7.17 9.91
C CYS A 40 -8.62 -8.16 8.97
N ARG A 41 -8.43 -9.46 9.20
CA ARG A 41 -9.00 -10.52 8.34
C ARG A 41 -10.52 -10.64 8.45
N ASN A 42 -11.04 -10.53 9.67
CA ASN A 42 -12.48 -10.64 9.96
C ASN A 42 -12.93 -9.41 10.78
N PRO A 43 -13.38 -8.34 10.11
CA PRO A 43 -13.91 -7.15 10.78
C PRO A 43 -15.08 -7.45 11.72
N ASP A 44 -15.98 -8.35 11.33
CA ASP A 44 -17.17 -8.66 12.13
C ASP A 44 -16.83 -9.27 13.49
N GLY A 45 -15.79 -10.10 13.53
CA GLY A 45 -15.25 -10.70 14.76
C GLY A 45 -14.30 -9.80 15.55
N ALA A 46 -13.92 -8.61 15.05
CA ALA A 46 -12.94 -7.73 15.68
C ALA A 46 -13.57 -6.77 16.70
N GLN A 47 -14.21 -7.30 17.76
CA GLN A 47 -15.04 -6.51 18.67
C GLN A 47 -14.30 -5.35 19.36
N GLU A 48 -13.07 -5.57 19.81
CA GLU A 48 -12.27 -4.50 20.44
C GLU A 48 -11.98 -3.36 19.46
N LEU A 49 -11.62 -3.69 18.23
CA LEU A 49 -11.36 -2.71 17.18
C LEU A 49 -12.64 -1.97 16.78
N LYS A 50 -13.79 -2.65 16.71
CA LYS A 50 -15.10 -2.03 16.47
C LYS A 50 -15.50 -1.08 17.60
N ASN A 51 -15.30 -1.49 18.85
CA ASN A 51 -15.56 -0.65 20.02
C ASN A 51 -14.67 0.59 20.02
N LEU A 52 -13.41 0.47 19.60
CA LEU A 52 -12.51 1.61 19.43
C LEU A 52 -13.01 2.53 18.30
N ALA A 53 -13.30 1.98 17.12
CA ALA A 53 -13.79 2.76 15.97
C ALA A 53 -15.10 3.51 16.27
N SER A 54 -15.99 2.95 17.09
CA SER A 54 -17.24 3.63 17.49
C SER A 54 -17.02 4.93 18.28
N ARG A 55 -15.85 5.09 18.90
CA ARG A 55 -15.47 6.28 19.70
C ARG A 55 -14.56 7.24 18.93
N HIS A 56 -14.03 6.81 17.78
CA HIS A 56 -13.02 7.52 17.01
C HIS A 56 -13.40 7.58 15.53
N PRO A 57 -14.04 8.67 15.07
CA PRO A 57 -14.52 8.78 13.69
C PRO A 57 -13.39 8.80 12.63
N ASN A 58 -12.15 9.07 13.04
CA ASN A 58 -10.96 9.00 12.21
C ASN A 58 -10.39 7.57 12.07
N LEU A 59 -10.86 6.60 12.86
CA LEU A 59 -10.48 5.19 12.76
C LEU A 59 -11.40 4.44 11.79
N VAL A 60 -10.84 3.91 10.72
CA VAL A 60 -11.54 3.11 9.72
C VAL A 60 -11.04 1.67 9.74
N ILE A 61 -11.97 0.73 9.89
CA ILE A 61 -11.67 -0.70 9.77
C ILE A 61 -11.73 -1.11 8.31
N VAL A 62 -10.68 -1.81 7.84
CA VAL A 62 -10.57 -2.33 6.48
C VAL A 62 -10.32 -3.83 6.54
N GLN A 63 -11.06 -4.61 5.75
CA GLN A 63 -10.79 -6.05 5.64
C GLN A 63 -9.52 -6.28 4.82
N LEU A 64 -8.62 -7.13 5.30
CA LEU A 64 -7.39 -7.51 4.60
C LEU A 64 -6.93 -8.91 5.01
N GLU A 65 -6.77 -9.79 4.03
CA GLU A 65 -5.93 -10.98 4.07
C GLU A 65 -4.63 -10.69 3.32
N VAL A 66 -3.50 -10.74 4.04
CA VAL A 66 -2.19 -10.27 3.55
C VAL A 66 -1.51 -11.27 2.61
N THR A 67 -2.02 -12.50 2.54
CA THR A 67 -1.56 -13.51 1.59
C THR A 67 -2.44 -13.64 0.35
N ASP A 68 -3.53 -12.87 0.26
CA ASP A 68 -4.47 -12.90 -0.87
C ASP A 68 -4.36 -11.62 -1.71
N PRO A 69 -3.80 -11.69 -2.93
CA PRO A 69 -3.70 -10.53 -3.83
C PRO A 69 -5.04 -9.85 -4.13
N VAL A 70 -6.15 -10.60 -4.18
CA VAL A 70 -7.49 -10.02 -4.41
C VAL A 70 -7.91 -9.19 -3.21
N SER A 71 -7.71 -9.72 -2.00
CA SER A 71 -7.96 -8.98 -0.75
C SER A 71 -7.09 -7.73 -0.63
N ILE A 72 -5.79 -7.82 -0.95
CA ILE A 72 -4.87 -6.67 -0.94
C ILE A 72 -5.36 -5.57 -1.89
N LYS A 73 -5.71 -5.93 -3.13
CA LYS A 73 -6.21 -4.97 -4.13
C LYS A 73 -7.51 -4.30 -3.67
N ALA A 74 -8.44 -5.07 -3.11
CA ALA A 74 -9.70 -4.54 -2.61
C ALA A 74 -9.49 -3.59 -1.41
N ALA A 75 -8.56 -3.93 -0.50
CA ALA A 75 -8.21 -3.08 0.63
C ALA A 75 -7.57 -1.75 0.18
N ALA A 76 -6.63 -1.81 -0.77
CA ALA A 76 -5.98 -0.62 -1.33
C ALA A 76 -7.01 0.31 -1.98
N ALA A 77 -7.85 -0.21 -2.88
CA ALA A 77 -8.90 0.57 -3.54
C ALA A 77 -9.88 1.23 -2.55
N ARG A 78 -10.24 0.52 -1.46
CA ARG A 78 -11.08 1.08 -0.39
C ARG A 78 -10.39 2.22 0.36
N VAL A 79 -9.14 2.02 0.77
CA VAL A 79 -8.35 3.02 1.50
C VAL A 79 -8.22 4.28 0.67
N GLU A 80 -7.91 4.12 -0.60
CA GLU A 80 -7.77 5.20 -1.55
C GLU A 80 -9.07 5.98 -1.81
N GLY A 81 -10.19 5.28 -2.02
CA GLY A 81 -11.49 5.92 -2.17
C GLY A 81 -11.86 6.78 -0.95
N LEU A 82 -11.38 6.40 0.24
CA LEU A 82 -11.56 7.17 1.47
C LEU A 82 -10.55 8.32 1.63
N LEU A 83 -9.37 8.21 1.01
CA LEU A 83 -8.34 9.25 0.99
C LEU A 83 -8.65 10.37 -0.02
N LYS A 84 -9.43 10.08 -1.07
CA LYS A 84 -9.88 11.08 -2.07
C LYS A 84 -8.74 11.95 -2.62
N GLY A 85 -7.56 11.36 -2.84
CA GLY A 85 -6.38 12.04 -3.38
C GLY A 85 -5.46 12.71 -2.35
N SER A 86 -5.74 12.62 -1.04
CA SER A 86 -4.84 13.13 0.02
C SER A 86 -3.57 12.28 0.21
N GLY A 87 -3.54 11.06 -0.35
CA GLY A 87 -2.41 10.13 -0.23
C GLY A 87 -2.32 9.43 1.13
N LEU A 88 -1.47 8.41 1.21
CA LEU A 88 -1.17 7.65 2.42
C LEU A 88 0.21 8.02 2.94
N ASN A 89 0.31 8.67 4.11
CA ASN A 89 1.61 9.13 4.61
C ASN A 89 2.46 8.01 5.21
N LEU A 90 1.83 7.01 5.85
CA LEU A 90 2.52 5.95 6.57
C LEU A 90 1.85 4.59 6.37
N LEU A 91 2.64 3.60 5.94
CA LEU A 91 2.27 2.19 5.92
C LEU A 91 3.07 1.45 6.99
N ILE A 92 2.37 0.71 7.87
CA ILE A 92 2.98 -0.17 8.87
C ILE A 92 2.60 -1.62 8.56
N ASN A 93 3.55 -2.37 8.00
CA ASN A 93 3.45 -3.81 7.81
C ASN A 93 3.71 -4.54 9.13
N ASN A 94 2.67 -4.68 9.96
CA ASN A 94 2.73 -5.32 11.28
C ASN A 94 2.12 -6.74 11.29
N ALA A 95 1.19 -7.06 10.38
CA ALA A 95 0.62 -8.40 10.28
C ALA A 95 1.73 -9.43 10.07
N GLY A 96 1.74 -10.45 10.93
CA GLY A 96 2.72 -11.51 10.88
C GLY A 96 2.28 -12.73 11.68
N ILE A 97 2.87 -13.86 11.36
CA ILE A 97 2.66 -15.12 12.06
C ILE A 97 4.00 -15.73 12.47
N VAL A 98 3.95 -16.57 13.49
CA VAL A 98 5.02 -17.50 13.82
C VAL A 98 4.40 -18.88 13.94
N LYS A 99 5.07 -19.88 13.39
CA LYS A 99 4.77 -21.29 13.65
C LYS A 99 5.98 -21.88 14.35
N THR A 100 5.77 -22.42 15.54
CA THR A 100 6.84 -23.05 16.32
C THR A 100 6.87 -24.53 16.00
N THR A 101 7.99 -24.99 15.47
CA THR A 101 8.29 -26.40 15.22
C THR A 101 9.80 -26.63 15.38
N THR A 102 10.24 -27.89 15.34
CA THR A 102 11.66 -28.23 15.33
C THR A 102 12.15 -28.38 13.89
N LEU A 103 13.47 -28.43 13.68
CA LEU A 103 14.04 -28.62 12.35
C LEU A 103 13.57 -29.93 11.70
N GLU A 104 13.41 -30.99 12.50
CA GLU A 104 12.99 -32.32 12.05
C GLU A 104 11.49 -32.38 11.72
N ALA A 105 10.67 -31.58 12.39
CA ALA A 105 9.21 -31.55 12.22
C ALA A 105 8.74 -30.39 11.33
N GLU A 106 9.66 -29.65 10.73
CA GLU A 106 9.34 -28.55 9.83
C GLU A 106 8.80 -29.07 8.50
N THR A 107 7.90 -28.31 7.89
CA THR A 107 7.25 -28.68 6.63
C THR A 107 7.38 -27.57 5.58
N PRO A 108 7.47 -27.91 4.29
CA PRO A 108 7.39 -26.93 3.21
C PRO A 108 6.16 -26.03 3.33
N GLU A 109 5.02 -26.60 3.73
CA GLU A 109 3.76 -25.87 3.88
C GLU A 109 3.85 -24.79 4.97
N TYR A 110 4.48 -25.08 6.10
CA TYR A 110 4.67 -24.12 7.18
C TYR A 110 5.66 -23.03 6.78
N MET A 111 6.79 -23.41 6.18
CA MET A 111 7.77 -22.48 5.64
C MET A 111 7.13 -21.53 4.62
N SER A 112 6.37 -22.07 3.66
CA SER A 112 5.65 -21.28 2.66
C SER A 112 4.63 -20.34 3.28
N GLN A 113 3.86 -20.79 4.28
CA GLN A 113 2.87 -19.94 4.94
C GLN A 113 3.50 -18.77 5.72
N VAL A 114 4.57 -19.04 6.48
CA VAL A 114 5.29 -17.99 7.22
C VAL A 114 5.95 -17.01 6.24
N TYR A 115 6.59 -17.51 5.19
CA TYR A 115 7.25 -16.67 4.18
C TYR A 115 6.24 -15.83 3.38
N ALA A 116 5.09 -16.41 3.01
CA ALA A 116 4.02 -15.71 2.34
C ALA A 116 3.48 -14.57 3.20
N THR A 117 3.24 -14.81 4.49
CA THR A 117 2.67 -13.82 5.40
C THR A 117 3.65 -12.73 5.79
N ASN A 118 4.87 -13.11 6.17
CA ASN A 118 5.83 -12.20 6.81
C ASN A 118 6.77 -11.49 5.81
N THR A 119 6.88 -12.01 4.58
CA THR A 119 7.81 -11.47 3.57
C THR A 119 7.07 -11.03 2.31
N ILE A 120 6.33 -11.95 1.67
CA ILE A 120 5.65 -11.64 0.40
C ILE A 120 4.51 -10.66 0.63
N GLY A 121 3.69 -10.85 1.67
CA GLY A 121 2.58 -9.96 2.02
C GLY A 121 3.03 -8.50 2.15
N PRO A 122 4.02 -8.16 2.99
CA PRO A 122 4.56 -6.81 3.09
C PRO A 122 5.04 -6.22 1.76
N LEU A 123 5.70 -7.01 0.90
CA LEU A 123 6.11 -6.57 -0.43
C LEU A 123 4.90 -6.17 -1.28
N VAL A 124 3.91 -7.06 -1.41
CA VAL A 124 2.75 -6.86 -2.29
C VAL A 124 1.86 -5.71 -1.77
N ILE A 125 1.70 -5.59 -0.45
CA ILE A 125 0.97 -4.47 0.16
C ILE A 125 1.71 -3.15 -0.10
N SER A 126 3.04 -3.13 0.01
CA SER A 126 3.83 -1.93 -0.28
C SER A 126 3.74 -1.55 -1.76
N GLN A 127 3.72 -2.52 -2.68
CA GLN A 127 3.47 -2.29 -4.10
C GLN A 127 2.09 -1.66 -4.34
N ALA A 128 1.05 -2.18 -3.68
CA ALA A 128 -0.31 -1.64 -3.78
C ALA A 128 -0.43 -0.23 -3.17
N ALA A 129 0.36 0.10 -2.14
CA ALA A 129 0.35 1.40 -1.47
C ALA A 129 1.31 2.43 -2.08
N LEU A 130 2.24 2.02 -2.96
CA LEU A 130 3.30 2.86 -3.54
C LEU A 130 2.74 4.17 -4.12
N ASN A 131 1.64 4.03 -4.83
CA ASN A 131 0.91 5.08 -5.49
C ASN A 131 0.38 6.14 -4.51
N MET A 132 -0.24 5.71 -3.41
CA MET A 132 -0.73 6.60 -2.36
C MET A 132 0.42 7.29 -1.61
N LEU A 133 1.59 6.64 -1.48
CA LEU A 133 2.80 7.24 -0.91
C LEU A 133 3.39 8.31 -1.85
N THR A 134 3.45 8.03 -3.15
CA THR A 134 3.86 8.99 -4.19
C THR A 134 2.95 10.21 -4.21
N LYS A 135 1.65 10.04 -3.97
CA LYS A 135 0.72 11.17 -3.85
C LYS A 135 1.12 12.09 -2.68
N CYS A 136 1.52 11.57 -1.54
CA CYS A 136 1.99 12.40 -0.42
C CYS A 136 3.27 13.19 -0.77
N GLN A 137 4.23 12.55 -1.45
CA GLN A 137 5.44 13.24 -1.92
C GLN A 137 5.07 14.41 -2.86
N SER A 138 4.11 14.17 -3.76
CA SER A 138 3.62 15.19 -4.69
C SER A 138 3.01 16.41 -4.00
N LEU A 139 2.32 16.21 -2.88
CA LEU A 139 1.70 17.28 -2.10
C LEU A 139 2.74 18.03 -1.27
N ALA A 140 3.61 17.29 -0.57
CA ALA A 140 4.65 17.86 0.29
C ALA A 140 5.70 18.65 -0.51
N TYR A 141 6.08 18.18 -1.70
CA TYR A 141 7.12 18.84 -2.49
C TYR A 141 6.57 19.83 -3.53
N ARG A 142 5.24 20.00 -3.59
CA ARG A 142 4.61 20.97 -4.50
C ARG A 142 5.16 22.38 -4.29
N GLU A 143 5.28 22.81 -3.03
CA GLU A 143 5.79 24.14 -2.67
C GLU A 143 7.29 24.33 -2.99
N LEU A 144 8.02 23.22 -3.16
CA LEU A 144 9.43 23.21 -3.57
C LEU A 144 9.60 23.11 -5.10
N GLY A 145 8.51 23.04 -5.86
CA GLY A 145 8.55 22.88 -7.32
C GLY A 145 9.01 21.50 -7.79
N ILE A 146 8.95 20.46 -6.94
CA ILE A 146 9.37 19.10 -7.29
C ILE A 146 8.14 18.29 -7.72
N LEU A 147 8.19 17.76 -8.94
CA LEU A 147 7.16 16.88 -9.50
C LEU A 147 7.36 15.43 -9.02
N CYS A 148 6.31 14.78 -8.53
CA CYS A 148 6.33 13.36 -8.20
C CYS A 148 5.19 12.65 -8.92
N ILE A 149 5.45 11.53 -9.58
CA ILE A 149 4.43 10.72 -10.26
C ILE A 149 4.70 9.23 -10.05
N ALA A 150 3.67 8.41 -10.13
CA ALA A 150 3.81 6.98 -10.30
C ALA A 150 3.58 6.63 -11.78
N LEU A 151 4.40 5.75 -12.33
CA LEU A 151 4.36 5.40 -13.75
C LEU A 151 4.26 3.89 -13.95
N HIS A 152 3.24 3.45 -14.69
CA HIS A 152 3.16 2.09 -15.21
C HIS A 152 3.86 2.02 -16.59
N PRO A 153 4.95 1.26 -16.72
CA PRO A 153 5.73 1.20 -17.95
C PRO A 153 5.07 0.41 -19.09
N GLY A 154 3.86 -0.13 -18.89
CA GLY A 154 3.29 -1.16 -19.74
C GLY A 154 3.88 -2.54 -19.44
N TRP A 155 3.49 -3.55 -20.23
CA TRP A 155 4.02 -4.91 -20.10
C TRP A 155 5.15 -5.14 -21.11
N LEU A 156 6.39 -5.06 -20.62
CA LEU A 156 7.60 -5.01 -21.45
C LEU A 156 8.34 -6.36 -21.53
N GLN A 157 8.95 -6.62 -22.69
CA GLN A 157 9.76 -7.82 -22.97
C GLN A 157 11.08 -7.82 -22.20
N THR A 158 11.01 -8.15 -20.93
CA THR A 158 12.14 -8.24 -20.00
C THR A 158 12.18 -9.63 -19.37
N THR A 159 13.24 -9.96 -18.63
CA THR A 159 13.28 -11.18 -17.82
C THR A 159 12.10 -11.28 -16.83
N MET A 160 11.56 -10.14 -16.39
CA MET A 160 10.39 -10.07 -15.51
C MET A 160 9.06 -10.14 -16.27
N GLY A 161 8.98 -9.54 -17.45
CA GLY A 161 7.75 -9.50 -18.24
C GLY A 161 7.50 -10.75 -19.08
N ASN A 162 8.53 -11.54 -19.38
CA ASN A 162 8.41 -12.78 -20.12
C ASN A 162 8.26 -13.99 -19.18
N THR A 163 7.65 -15.05 -19.70
CA THR A 163 7.65 -16.38 -19.09
C THR A 163 8.26 -17.38 -20.08
N SER A 164 8.38 -18.66 -19.69
CA SER A 164 8.87 -19.72 -20.59
C SER A 164 8.09 -19.81 -21.90
N ASP A 165 6.78 -19.56 -21.83
CA ASP A 165 5.84 -19.85 -22.92
C ASP A 165 5.17 -18.59 -23.49
N TYR A 166 5.54 -17.41 -22.99
CA TYR A 166 4.90 -16.15 -23.36
C TYR A 166 5.87 -14.97 -23.31
N GLN A 167 5.87 -14.17 -24.37
CA GLN A 167 6.62 -12.93 -24.47
C GLN A 167 5.69 -11.74 -24.30
N ALA A 168 6.10 -10.76 -23.49
CA ALA A 168 5.31 -9.56 -23.25
C ALA A 168 4.99 -8.82 -24.58
N PRO A 169 3.85 -8.13 -24.67
CA PRO A 169 3.34 -7.61 -25.93
C PRO A 169 4.14 -6.44 -26.51
N MET A 170 4.97 -5.77 -25.70
CA MET A 170 5.68 -4.55 -26.11
C MET A 170 7.18 -4.66 -25.85
N THR A 171 8.00 -4.24 -26.80
CA THR A 171 9.45 -4.23 -26.61
C THR A 171 9.87 -3.18 -25.58
N VAL A 172 11.04 -3.36 -24.96
CA VAL A 172 11.59 -2.37 -24.03
C VAL A 172 11.79 -1.02 -24.70
N ASP A 173 12.28 -0.99 -25.94
CA ASP A 173 12.53 0.24 -26.69
C ASP A 173 11.24 1.04 -26.94
N GLU A 174 10.16 0.38 -27.36
CA GLU A 174 8.85 1.03 -27.57
C GLU A 174 8.27 1.59 -26.26
N GLY A 175 8.29 0.79 -25.20
CA GLY A 175 7.80 1.22 -23.88
C GLY A 175 8.57 2.41 -23.33
N VAL A 176 9.91 2.38 -23.41
CA VAL A 176 10.77 3.48 -22.94
C VAL A 176 10.58 4.74 -23.78
N ARG A 177 10.42 4.63 -25.12
CA ARG A 177 10.10 5.79 -25.95
C ARG A 177 8.78 6.45 -25.54
N GLY A 178 7.75 5.67 -25.22
CA GLY A 178 6.49 6.20 -24.69
C GLY A 178 6.66 6.88 -23.33
N ILE A 179 7.40 6.26 -22.40
CA ILE A 179 7.74 6.86 -21.10
C ILE A 179 8.41 8.22 -21.28
N MET A 180 9.43 8.31 -22.14
CA MET A 180 10.15 9.58 -22.38
C MET A 180 9.23 10.66 -22.96
N ASN A 181 8.35 10.30 -23.90
CA ASN A 181 7.36 11.21 -24.46
C ASN A 181 6.33 11.68 -23.41
N THR A 182 5.95 10.80 -22.49
CA THR A 182 5.06 11.11 -21.38
C THR A 182 5.72 12.06 -20.40
N LEU A 183 6.94 11.76 -19.95
CA LEU A 183 7.73 12.59 -19.03
C LEU A 183 7.95 14.02 -19.57
N ALA A 184 8.21 14.16 -20.87
CA ALA A 184 8.42 15.47 -21.51
C ALA A 184 7.19 16.38 -21.51
N LYS A 185 5.99 15.82 -21.29
CA LYS A 185 4.71 16.55 -21.30
C LYS A 185 4.17 16.81 -19.90
N LEU A 186 4.79 16.26 -18.85
CA LEU A 186 4.31 16.42 -17.49
C LEU A 186 4.47 17.85 -17.01
N SER A 187 3.49 18.29 -16.23
CA SER A 187 3.45 19.56 -15.55
C SER A 187 3.03 19.37 -14.10
N GLU A 188 2.92 20.47 -13.35
CA GLU A 188 2.38 20.45 -11.99
C GLU A 188 0.94 19.89 -11.87
N LYS A 189 0.23 19.78 -12.99
CA LYS A 189 -1.13 19.22 -13.05
C LYS A 189 -1.13 17.71 -12.82
N GLU A 190 -0.06 17.03 -13.23
CA GLU A 190 0.08 15.59 -13.15
C GLU A 190 0.72 15.13 -11.82
N THR A 191 1.07 16.06 -10.92
CA THR A 191 1.74 15.73 -9.66
C THR A 191 0.88 14.81 -8.78
N GLY A 192 1.46 13.67 -8.44
CA GLY A 192 0.86 12.60 -7.66
C GLY A 192 -0.16 11.79 -8.43
N ALA A 193 -0.18 11.83 -9.76
CA ALA A 193 -0.98 10.94 -10.58
C ALA A 193 -0.28 9.58 -10.75
N PHE A 194 -1.10 8.57 -11.08
CA PHE A 194 -0.64 7.32 -11.67
C PHE A 194 -0.99 7.29 -13.14
N ILE A 195 0.03 7.20 -13.97
CA ILE A 195 -0.10 7.27 -15.43
C ILE A 195 0.58 6.07 -16.07
N ASN A 196 0.10 5.66 -17.24
CA ASN A 196 0.81 4.67 -18.04
C ASN A 196 1.87 5.32 -18.95
N TRP A 197 2.64 4.48 -19.64
CA TRP A 197 3.67 4.86 -20.62
C TRP A 197 3.16 5.70 -21.80
N GLU A 198 1.84 5.80 -22.02
CA GLU A 198 1.22 6.66 -23.05
C GLU A 198 0.76 8.01 -22.48
N GLY A 199 0.87 8.20 -21.17
CA GLY A 199 0.39 9.39 -20.45
C GLY A 199 -1.09 9.31 -20.05
N ASN A 200 -1.74 8.17 -20.23
CA ASN A 200 -3.11 7.97 -19.80
C ASN A 200 -3.15 7.86 -18.27
N LEU A 201 -4.09 8.58 -17.64
CA LEU A 201 -4.41 8.40 -16.22
C LEU A 201 -4.91 6.98 -16.01
N LEU A 202 -4.23 6.26 -15.14
CA LEU A 202 -4.69 4.96 -14.70
C LEU A 202 -5.59 5.15 -13.49
N PRO A 203 -6.68 4.36 -13.40
CA PRO A 203 -7.36 4.22 -12.13
C PRO A 203 -6.34 3.65 -11.15
N TRP A 204 -6.41 4.16 -9.93
CA TRP A 204 -5.66 3.62 -8.84
C TRP A 204 -6.19 2.23 -8.43
#